data_AF-A0A803QQX8-F1
#
_entry.id   AF-A0A803QQX8-F1
#
_cell.length_a   1.000
_cell.length_b   1.000
_cell.length_c   1.000
_cell.angle_alpha   90.00
_cell.angle_beta   90.00
_cell.angle_gamma   90.00
#
_symmetry.space_group_name_H-M   'P 1'
#
loop_
_entity.id
_entity.type
_entity.pdbx_description
1 polymer ?
#
loop_
_entity_poly.entity_id
_entity_poly.type
_entity_poly.pdbx_seq_one_letter_code
_entity_poly.pdbx_strand_id
1 'polypeptide(L)'
;MKNLVWRASNGCLPTMAQLRSKHVEVNSLCQVCSLDDESILHALVTYLVIKLCWDRVDWEEKELLVAISWAIWNARNDRVWQNKIVGMDIIILLVRGFLNQWLNAQNDGLELSFTSFLPSDGAEHWMAPQEKSVKVNVDAAMFGETRQFGIGFVARDA
;
A
#
# COMPACT_ATOMS: atom_id res chain seq x y z
N MET A 1 -4.09 4.10 1.50
CA MET A 1 -3.35 5.09 0.69
C MET A 1 -2.08 5.63 1.36
N LYS A 2 -2.12 6.01 2.64
CA LYS A 2 -0.96 6.57 3.39
C LYS A 2 0.34 5.75 3.25
N ASN A 3 0.28 4.41 3.35
CA ASN A 3 1.45 3.55 3.22
C ASN A 3 2.08 3.59 1.82
N LEU A 4 1.27 3.56 0.75
CA LEU A 4 1.78 3.63 -0.63
C LEU A 4 2.51 4.96 -0.87
N VAL A 5 1.86 6.07 -0.52
CA VAL A 5 2.44 7.42 -0.67
C VAL A 5 3.72 7.53 0.16
N TRP A 6 3.70 7.07 1.41
CA TRP A 6 4.89 7.08 2.26
C TRP A 6 6.03 6.25 1.66
N ARG A 7 5.78 5.03 1.17
CA ARG A 7 6.82 4.18 0.55
C ARG A 7 7.35 4.81 -0.73
N ALA A 8 6.50 5.43 -1.53
CA ALA A 8 6.91 6.15 -2.75
C ALA A 8 7.81 7.35 -2.40
N SER A 9 7.39 8.20 -1.45
CA SER A 9 8.14 9.38 -1.03
C SER A 9 9.49 9.03 -0.36
N ASN A 10 9.59 7.87 0.30
CA ASN A 10 10.83 7.41 0.93
C ASN A 10 11.70 6.54 0.01
N GLY A 11 11.34 6.37 -1.27
CA GLY A 11 12.15 5.57 -2.18
C GLY A 11 12.10 4.05 -1.91
N CYS A 12 11.14 3.57 -1.10
CA CYS A 12 11.06 2.18 -0.64
C CYS A 12 10.00 1.35 -1.38
N LEU A 13 9.48 1.87 -2.49
CA LEU A 13 8.54 1.15 -3.33
C LEU A 13 9.31 0.11 -4.16
N PRO A 14 8.90 -1.17 -4.22
CA PRO A 14 9.60 -2.19 -4.99
C PRO A 14 9.52 -1.86 -6.49
N THR A 15 10.60 -1.37 -7.10
CA THR A 15 10.76 -1.17 -8.55
C THR A 15 11.99 -1.90 -9.07
N MET A 16 12.14 -2.12 -10.39
CA MET A 16 13.38 -2.73 -10.90
C MET A 16 14.61 -1.90 -10.54
N ALA A 17 14.51 -0.56 -10.58
CA ALA A 17 15.60 0.31 -10.14
C ALA A 17 15.95 0.13 -8.64
N GLN A 18 14.94 -0.01 -7.77
CA GLN A 18 15.17 -0.24 -6.33
C GLN A 18 15.65 -1.66 -6.02
N LEU A 19 15.20 -2.67 -6.76
CA LEU A 19 15.71 -4.04 -6.62
C LEU A 19 17.18 -4.11 -7.03
N ARG A 20 17.54 -3.45 -8.14
CA ARG A 20 18.93 -3.33 -8.59
C ARG A 20 19.79 -2.54 -7.60
N SER A 21 19.30 -1.44 -7.03
CA SER A 21 20.05 -0.68 -6.00
C SER A 21 20.33 -1.50 -4.74
N LYS A 22 19.53 -2.56 -4.51
CA LYS A 22 19.71 -3.56 -3.44
C LYS A 22 20.45 -4.82 -3.90
N HIS A 23 21.13 -4.78 -5.05
CA HIS A 23 21.94 -5.88 -5.61
C HIS A 23 21.15 -7.15 -5.94
N VAL A 24 19.84 -7.05 -6.20
CA VAL A 24 19.08 -8.16 -6.80
C VAL A 24 19.37 -8.16 -8.30
N GLU A 25 19.75 -9.32 -8.85
CA GLU A 25 20.00 -9.49 -10.30
C GLU A 25 18.70 -9.42 -11.09
N VAL A 26 18.32 -8.20 -11.49
CA VAL A 26 17.14 -7.94 -12.32
C VAL A 26 17.47 -7.03 -13.50
N ASN A 27 16.75 -7.21 -14.61
CA ASN A 27 16.74 -6.26 -15.71
C ASN A 27 16.15 -4.92 -15.21
N SER A 28 16.80 -3.79 -15.52
CA SER A 28 16.31 -2.47 -15.11
C SER A 28 15.12 -2.01 -15.93
N LEU A 29 14.93 -2.57 -17.11
CA LEU A 29 13.79 -2.27 -17.96
C LEU A 29 12.49 -2.63 -17.25
N CYS A 30 11.53 -1.72 -17.35
CA CYS A 30 10.17 -1.90 -16.90
C CYS A 30 9.59 -3.19 -17.48
N GLN A 31 9.23 -4.12 -16.62
CA GLN A 31 8.65 -5.38 -17.06
C GLN A 31 7.29 -5.18 -17.73
N VAL A 32 6.66 -4.01 -17.58
CA VAL A 32 5.38 -3.69 -18.22
C VAL A 32 5.55 -3.23 -19.66
N CYS A 33 6.30 -2.13 -19.87
CA CYS A 33 6.47 -1.52 -21.19
C CYS A 33 7.72 -2.02 -21.94
N SER A 34 8.75 -2.49 -21.22
CA SER A 34 10.05 -2.92 -21.75
C SER A 34 10.83 -1.83 -22.51
N LEU A 35 10.48 -0.55 -22.34
CA LEU A 35 11.06 0.57 -23.07
C LEU A 35 12.08 1.37 -22.25
N ASP A 36 11.79 1.62 -20.98
CA ASP A 36 12.61 2.46 -20.10
C ASP A 36 12.90 1.77 -18.77
N ASP A 37 13.90 2.28 -18.06
CA ASP A 37 14.21 1.87 -16.70
C ASP A 37 13.06 2.15 -15.72
N GLU A 38 12.77 1.19 -14.85
CA GLU A 38 11.62 1.26 -13.96
C GLU A 38 11.92 2.00 -12.65
N SER A 39 11.75 3.32 -12.68
CA SER A 39 11.72 4.16 -11.48
C SER A 39 10.39 4.02 -10.72
N ILE A 40 10.33 4.53 -9.48
CA ILE A 40 9.08 4.65 -8.70
C ILE A 40 8.03 5.44 -9.49
N LEU A 41 8.47 6.52 -10.12
CA LEU A 41 7.61 7.33 -10.94
C LEU A 41 7.13 6.53 -12.15
N HIS A 42 8.00 5.82 -12.88
CA HIS A 42 7.58 4.96 -13.99
C HIS A 42 6.64 3.81 -13.56
N ALA A 43 6.84 3.25 -12.36
CA ALA A 43 6.06 2.14 -11.83
C ALA A 43 4.66 2.55 -11.31
N LEU A 44 4.53 3.77 -10.79
CA LEU A 44 3.28 4.32 -10.27
C LEU A 44 2.54 5.17 -11.30
N VAL A 45 3.27 5.71 -12.28
CA VAL A 45 2.84 6.80 -13.14
C VAL A 45 3.35 6.49 -14.55
N THR A 46 2.44 6.23 -15.49
CA THR A 46 2.77 6.49 -16.90
C THR A 46 3.02 7.99 -16.97
N TYR A 47 4.30 8.38 -16.97
CA TYR A 47 4.81 9.73 -16.69
C TYR A 47 4.02 10.85 -17.38
N LEU A 48 3.48 10.58 -18.56
CA LEU A 48 2.78 11.57 -19.37
C LEU A 48 1.30 11.77 -18.98
N VAL A 49 0.56 10.72 -18.61
CA VAL A 49 -0.91 10.81 -18.46
C VAL A 49 -1.29 11.39 -17.11
N ILE A 50 -0.69 10.91 -16.02
CA ILE A 50 -1.09 11.35 -14.68
C ILE A 50 -0.44 12.68 -14.29
N LYS A 51 0.77 13.02 -14.78
CA LYS A 51 1.39 14.34 -14.50
C LYS A 51 0.56 15.49 -15.06
N LEU A 52 0.01 15.32 -16.27
CA LEU A 52 -0.87 16.31 -16.89
C LEU A 52 -2.20 16.43 -16.15
N CYS A 53 -2.70 15.34 -15.58
CA CYS A 53 -3.93 15.36 -14.78
C CYS A 53 -3.70 15.94 -13.37
N TRP A 54 -2.60 15.61 -12.69
CA TRP A 54 -2.36 15.95 -11.29
C TRP A 54 -2.41 17.45 -11.00
N ASP A 55 -1.88 18.27 -11.92
CA ASP A 55 -1.87 19.74 -11.80
C ASP A 55 -3.18 20.39 -12.25
N ARG A 56 -4.12 19.60 -12.81
CA ARG A 56 -5.38 20.08 -13.42
C ARG A 56 -6.63 19.58 -12.70
N VAL A 57 -6.48 18.75 -11.68
CA VAL A 57 -7.59 18.12 -10.97
C VAL A 57 -7.70 18.59 -9.52
N ASP A 58 -8.92 18.65 -9.01
CA ASP A 58 -9.21 19.07 -7.64
C ASP A 58 -8.90 17.95 -6.62
N TRP A 59 -8.98 18.25 -5.32
CA TRP A 59 -8.58 17.29 -4.26
C TRP A 59 -9.38 15.98 -4.28
N GLU A 60 -10.68 16.04 -4.60
CA GLU A 60 -11.54 14.86 -4.71
C GLU A 60 -11.06 13.92 -5.83
N GLU A 61 -10.57 14.49 -6.94
CA GLU A 61 -10.06 13.75 -8.07
C GLU A 61 -8.63 13.22 -7.85
N LYS A 62 -7.87 13.81 -6.91
CA LYS A 62 -6.56 13.29 -6.50
C LYS A 62 -6.65 11.96 -5.78
N GLU A 63 -7.74 11.70 -5.03
CA GLU A 63 -7.96 10.38 -4.43
C GLU A 63 -8.07 9.30 -5.51
N LEU A 64 -8.77 9.60 -6.61
CA LEU A 64 -8.86 8.74 -7.77
C LEU A 64 -7.48 8.50 -8.40
N LEU A 65 -6.65 9.53 -8.54
CA LEU A 65 -5.27 9.36 -9.06
C LEU A 65 -4.41 8.47 -8.15
N VAL A 66 -4.55 8.58 -6.83
CA VAL A 66 -3.83 7.71 -5.88
C VAL A 66 -4.34 6.27 -5.95
N ALA A 67 -5.65 6.07 -6.08
CA ALA A 67 -6.25 4.75 -6.24
C ALA A 67 -5.82 4.08 -7.55
N ILE A 68 -5.76 4.83 -8.65
CA ILE A 68 -5.22 4.36 -9.94
C ILE A 68 -3.76 3.94 -9.79
N SER A 69 -2.94 4.79 -9.15
CA SER A 69 -1.52 4.51 -8.92
C SER A 69 -1.32 3.22 -8.12
N TRP A 70 -2.14 3.00 -7.08
CA TRP A 70 -2.16 1.77 -6.29
C TRP A 70 -2.52 0.54 -7.12
N ALA A 71 -3.57 0.62 -7.94
CA ALA A 71 -4.04 -0.49 -8.75
C ALA A 71 -3.02 -0.90 -9.83
N ILE A 72 -2.40 0.09 -10.48
CA ILE A 72 -1.31 -0.14 -11.44
C ILE A 72 -0.12 -0.82 -10.75
N TRP A 73 0.28 -0.33 -9.58
CA TRP A 73 1.38 -0.93 -8.82
C TRP A 73 1.11 -2.38 -8.44
N ASN A 74 -0.11 -2.71 -8.00
CA ASN A 74 -0.48 -4.09 -7.69
C ASN A 74 -0.50 -4.98 -8.93
N ALA A 75 -1.13 -4.53 -10.02
CA ALA A 75 -1.15 -5.27 -11.28
C ALA A 75 0.27 -5.55 -11.80
N ARG A 76 1.17 -4.59 -11.63
CA ARG A 76 2.60 -4.74 -11.92
C ARG A 76 3.26 -5.77 -11.00
N ASN A 77 3.05 -5.66 -9.68
CA ASN A 77 3.61 -6.63 -8.74
C ASN A 77 3.14 -8.06 -9.02
N ASP A 78 1.85 -8.23 -9.33
CA ASP A 78 1.29 -9.51 -9.78
C ASP A 78 2.05 -10.05 -11.01
N ARG A 79 2.37 -9.18 -11.98
CA ARG A 79 3.19 -9.56 -13.13
C ARG A 79 4.62 -9.91 -12.74
N VAL A 80 5.27 -9.12 -11.88
CA VAL A 80 6.68 -9.33 -11.49
C VAL A 80 6.85 -10.61 -10.67
N TRP A 81 5.97 -10.87 -9.71
CA TRP A 81 6.13 -11.97 -8.75
C TRP A 81 5.39 -13.25 -9.12
N GLN A 82 4.33 -13.16 -9.93
CA GLN A 82 3.47 -14.30 -10.28
C GLN A 82 3.30 -14.47 -11.80
N ASN A 83 3.95 -13.65 -12.64
CA ASN A 83 3.79 -13.60 -14.08
C ASN A 83 2.32 -13.46 -14.55
N LYS A 84 1.48 -12.83 -13.72
CA LYS A 84 0.06 -12.66 -13.96
C LYS A 84 -0.21 -11.33 -14.67
N ILE A 85 -0.90 -11.38 -15.81
CA ILE A 85 -1.31 -10.18 -16.55
C ILE A 85 -2.74 -9.80 -16.11
N VAL A 86 -2.90 -8.58 -15.61
CA VAL A 86 -4.20 -8.05 -15.19
C VAL A 86 -4.74 -7.14 -16.29
N GLY A 87 -5.93 -7.44 -16.79
CA GLY A 87 -6.61 -6.64 -17.81
C GLY A 87 -7.08 -5.28 -17.27
N MET A 88 -7.21 -4.30 -18.16
CA MET A 88 -7.61 -2.93 -17.79
C MET A 88 -8.96 -2.86 -17.09
N ASP A 89 -9.93 -3.70 -17.49
CA ASP A 89 -11.26 -3.77 -16.86
C ASP A 89 -11.16 -4.14 -15.38
N ILE A 90 -10.26 -5.07 -15.05
CA ILE A 90 -10.01 -5.49 -13.67
C ILE A 90 -9.32 -4.37 -12.89
N ILE A 91 -8.38 -3.65 -13.50
CA ILE A 91 -7.74 -2.48 -12.88
C ILE A 91 -8.80 -1.43 -12.52
N ILE A 92 -9.70 -1.09 -13.45
CA ILE A 92 -10.79 -0.13 -13.21
C ILE A 92 -11.72 -0.63 -12.09
N LEU A 93 -12.05 -1.91 -12.08
CA LEU A 93 -12.86 -2.53 -11.02
C LEU A 93 -12.17 -2.40 -9.65
N LEU A 94 -10.86 -2.66 -9.58
CA LEU A 94 -10.07 -2.53 -8.35
C LEU A 94 -10.03 -1.08 -7.86
N VAL A 95 -9.84 -0.10 -8.76
CA VAL A 95 -9.86 1.32 -8.42
C VAL A 95 -11.20 1.72 -7.80
N ARG A 96 -12.32 1.35 -8.45
CA ARG A 96 -13.67 1.66 -7.96
C ARG A 96 -13.96 1.00 -6.61
N GLY A 97 -13.64 -0.30 -6.50
CA GLY A 97 -13.84 -1.06 -5.26
C GLY A 97 -13.03 -0.47 -4.11
N PHE A 98 -11.77 -0.13 -4.36
CA PHE A 98 -10.89 0.46 -3.36
C PHE A 98 -11.35 1.85 -2.92
N LEU A 99 -11.73 2.74 -3.86
CA LEU A 99 -12.25 4.07 -3.51
C LEU A 99 -13.52 3.97 -2.67
N ASN A 100 -14.46 3.10 -3.08
CA ASN A 100 -15.69 2.90 -2.31
C ASN A 100 -15.40 2.39 -0.90
N GLN A 101 -14.49 1.42 -0.74
CA GLN A 101 -14.08 0.94 0.57
C GLN A 101 -13.42 2.03 1.40
N TRP A 102 -12.54 2.84 0.81
CA TRP A 102 -11.87 3.94 1.49
C TRP A 102 -12.86 4.99 1.99
N LEU A 103 -13.77 5.46 1.12
CA LEU A 103 -14.79 6.44 1.48
C LEU A 103 -15.70 5.89 2.59
N ASN A 104 -16.13 4.63 2.48
CA ASN A 104 -16.93 3.99 3.51
C ASN A 104 -16.19 3.88 4.84
N ALA A 105 -14.91 3.51 4.83
CA ALA A 105 -14.09 3.42 6.05
C ALA A 105 -13.85 4.78 6.72
N GLN A 106 -13.95 5.90 5.98
CA GLN A 106 -13.87 7.24 6.55
C GLN A 106 -15.24 7.75 7.05
N ASN A 107 -16.33 7.25 6.47
CA ASN A 107 -17.70 7.58 6.90
C ASN A 107 -18.18 6.72 8.06
N ASP A 108 -17.57 5.56 8.30
CA ASP A 108 -17.86 4.73 9.45
C ASP A 108 -17.26 5.40 10.70
N GLY A 109 -18.05 6.29 11.29
CA GLY A 109 -17.78 7.03 12.52
C GLY A 109 -17.67 6.15 13.76
N LEU A 110 -17.04 4.97 13.64
CA LEU A 110 -16.34 4.39 14.76
C LEU A 110 -15.20 5.34 15.09
N GLU A 111 -15.51 6.32 15.94
CA GLU A 111 -14.60 6.74 16.98
C GLU A 111 -14.09 5.46 17.66
N LEU A 112 -13.04 4.84 17.09
CA LEU A 112 -12.01 4.27 17.93
C LEU A 112 -11.73 5.40 18.90
N SER A 113 -12.13 5.22 20.16
CA SER A 113 -11.81 6.15 21.23
C SER A 113 -10.30 6.36 21.16
N PHE A 114 -9.91 7.41 20.45
CA PHE A 114 -8.54 7.68 20.09
C PHE A 114 -7.97 8.23 21.38
N THR A 115 -7.56 7.34 22.28
CA THR A 115 -6.67 7.71 23.36
C THR A 115 -5.50 8.36 22.67
N SER A 116 -5.35 9.67 22.89
CA SER A 116 -4.29 10.52 22.39
C SER A 116 -3.00 9.71 22.26
N PHE A 117 -2.37 9.72 21.08
CA PHE A 117 -1.13 9.00 20.78
C PHE A 117 -0.25 8.92 22.04
N LEU A 118 -0.23 7.75 22.68
CA LEU A 118 0.61 7.55 23.84
C LEU A 118 2.05 7.52 23.34
N PRO A 119 3.04 7.95 24.14
CA PRO A 119 4.45 7.89 23.75
C PRO A 119 4.94 6.48 23.32
N SER A 120 4.17 5.44 23.63
CA SER A 120 4.40 4.05 23.24
C SER A 120 3.83 3.63 21.88
N ASP A 121 3.01 4.46 21.24
CA ASP A 121 2.34 4.11 19.99
C ASP A 121 3.36 4.18 18.84
N GLY A 122 3.72 3.02 18.31
CA GLY A 122 4.78 2.87 17.30
C GLY A 122 6.19 2.63 17.88
N ALA A 123 6.32 2.38 19.19
CA ALA A 123 7.60 1.97 19.76
C ALA A 123 8.07 0.62 19.16
N GLU A 124 9.31 0.58 18.68
CA GLU A 124 9.94 -0.64 18.13
C GLU A 124 10.17 -1.71 19.21
N HIS A 125 10.24 -1.29 20.47
CA HIS A 125 10.41 -2.17 21.62
C HIS A 125 9.14 -2.15 22.47
N TRP A 126 8.75 -3.32 22.99
CA TRP A 126 7.58 -3.42 23.85
C TRP A 126 7.77 -2.61 25.14
N MET A 127 6.77 -1.84 25.50
CA MET A 127 6.67 -1.12 26.78
C MET A 127 5.36 -1.49 27.46
N ALA A 128 5.41 -1.63 28.78
CA ALA A 128 4.24 -1.94 29.60
C ALA A 128 3.18 -0.83 29.47
N PRO A 129 1.89 -1.19 29.40
CA PRO A 129 0.81 -0.22 29.38
C PRO A 129 0.71 0.55 30.72
N GLN A 130 0.00 1.69 30.73
CA GLN A 130 -0.24 2.44 31.96
C GLN A 130 -1.12 1.64 32.94
N GLU A 131 -1.06 1.96 34.24
CA GLU A 131 -1.95 1.35 35.24
C GLU A 131 -3.42 1.44 34.79
N LYS A 132 -4.16 0.34 34.95
CA LYS A 132 -5.57 0.17 34.53
C LYS A 132 -5.80 0.20 33.00
N SER A 133 -4.76 -0.01 32.20
CA SER A 133 -4.89 -0.21 30.76
C SER A 133 -4.32 -1.56 30.32
N VAL A 134 -4.84 -2.08 29.21
CA VAL A 134 -4.41 -3.35 28.61
C VAL A 134 -3.93 -3.06 27.20
N LYS A 135 -2.71 -3.52 26.87
CA LYS A 135 -2.18 -3.45 25.50
C LYS A 135 -2.53 -4.71 24.75
N VAL A 136 -3.25 -4.56 23.63
CA VAL A 136 -3.60 -5.68 22.73
C VAL A 136 -2.80 -5.57 21.46
N ASN A 137 -1.90 -6.52 21.22
CA ASN A 137 -1.22 -6.70 19.94
C ASN A 137 -2.01 -7.70 19.09
N VAL A 138 -2.33 -7.36 17.85
CA VAL A 138 -3.07 -8.21 16.92
C VAL A 138 -2.22 -8.44 15.68
N ASP A 139 -2.20 -9.68 15.18
CA ASP A 139 -1.55 -10.05 13.93
C ASP A 139 -2.41 -11.05 13.14
N ALA A 140 -2.20 -11.11 11.82
CA ALA A 140 -2.92 -12.03 10.95
C ALA A 140 -1.96 -12.70 9.97
N ALA A 141 -2.14 -14.01 9.79
CA ALA A 141 -1.38 -14.83 8.86
C ALA A 141 -2.29 -15.39 7.77
N MET A 142 -1.83 -15.35 6.51
CA MET A 142 -2.51 -15.92 5.35
C MET A 142 -1.72 -17.12 4.83
N PHE A 143 -2.36 -18.28 4.67
CA PHE A 143 -1.75 -19.51 4.20
C PHE A 143 -2.26 -19.85 2.79
N GLY A 144 -1.46 -19.53 1.78
CA GLY A 144 -1.86 -19.56 0.37
C GLY A 144 -2.20 -20.95 -0.17
N GLU A 145 -1.48 -21.99 0.26
CA GLU A 145 -1.68 -23.37 -0.23
C GLU A 145 -3.00 -23.98 0.24
N THR A 146 -3.40 -23.67 1.47
CA THR A 146 -4.61 -24.23 2.09
C THR A 146 -5.82 -23.31 2.01
N ARG A 147 -5.66 -22.09 1.46
CA ARG A 147 -6.68 -21.01 1.50
C ARG A 147 -7.19 -20.73 2.91
N GLN A 148 -6.33 -20.87 3.90
CA GLN A 148 -6.66 -20.62 5.30
C GLN A 148 -6.06 -19.29 5.75
N PHE A 149 -6.62 -18.73 6.81
CA PHE A 149 -6.06 -17.59 7.51
C PHE A 149 -6.16 -17.82 9.01
N GLY A 150 -5.24 -17.22 9.76
CA GLY A 150 -5.22 -17.23 11.22
C GLY A 150 -5.15 -15.80 11.74
N ILE A 151 -5.82 -15.55 12.86
CA ILE A 151 -5.74 -14.28 13.58
C ILE A 151 -5.24 -14.59 14.99
N GLY A 152 -4.20 -13.88 15.42
CA GLY A 152 -3.64 -14.00 16.76
C GLY A 152 -3.74 -12.67 17.49
N PHE A 153 -4.02 -12.71 18.79
CA PHE A 153 -3.92 -11.53 19.64
C PHE A 153 -3.25 -11.86 20.96
N VAL A 154 -2.52 -10.89 21.51
CA VAL A 154 -1.90 -10.95 22.83
C VAL A 154 -2.32 -9.72 23.61
N ALA A 155 -3.04 -9.92 24.71
CA ALA A 155 -3.42 -8.88 25.64
C ALA A 155 -2.50 -8.94 26.88
N ARG A 156 -1.93 -7.80 27.29
CA ARG A 156 -1.04 -7.69 28.45
C ARG A 156 -1.42 -6.47 29.29
N ASP A 157 -1.38 -6.61 30.60
CA ASP A 157 -1.41 -5.52 31.57
C ASP A 157 0.01 -5.15 32.03
N ALA A 158 0.12 -4.30 33.06
CA ALA A 158 1.36 -3.75 33.60
C ALA A 158 2.11 -4.74 34.51
#